data_AF-K7WUK6-F1
#
_entry.id   AF-K7WUK6-F1
#
_cell.length_a   1.000
_cell.length_b   1.000
_cell.length_c   1.000
_cell.angle_alpha   90.00
_cell.angle_beta   90.00
_cell.angle_gamma   90.00
#
_symmetry.space_group_name_H-M   'P 1'
#
loop_
_entity.id
_entity.type
_entity.pdbx_description
1 polymer ?
#
loop_
_entity_poly.entity_id
_entity_poly.type
_entity_poly.pdbx_seq_one_letter_code
_entity_poly.pdbx_strand_id
1 'polypeptide(L)'
;MRGQVRKKPFGYYTYAKKIGRGELVPSVVQVHLMNVSALEEDFPEKGQRQLRWFSPTDAVRAVDEFELRGLFMNLSRDEEIRQFGQMQT
;
A
#
# COMPACT_ATOMS: atom_id res chain seq x y z
N MET A 1 4.50 0.88 -13.15
CA MET A 1 3.04 1.09 -13.06
C MET A 1 2.72 2.54 -13.40
N ARG A 2 1.60 2.79 -14.06
CA ARG A 2 1.07 4.12 -14.37
C ARG A 2 -0.29 4.32 -13.69
N GLY A 3 -0.64 5.57 -13.39
CA GLY A 3 -1.89 5.89 -12.70
C GLY A 3 -1.87 7.25 -12.02
N GLN A 4 -2.94 7.57 -11.30
CA GLN A 4 -3.10 8.85 -10.60
C GLN A 4 -2.87 8.66 -9.10
N VAL A 5 -1.97 9.45 -8.52
CA VAL A 5 -1.61 9.40 -7.09
C VAL A 5 -2.28 10.55 -6.34
N ARG A 6 -2.85 10.27 -5.17
CA ARG A 6 -3.35 11.31 -4.26
C ARG A 6 -2.19 12.07 -3.63
N LYS A 7 -2.19 13.40 -3.77
CA LYS A 7 -1.16 14.28 -3.16
C LYS A 7 -1.14 14.21 -1.64
N LYS A 8 -2.31 14.11 -1.00
CA LYS A 8 -2.40 13.97 0.46
C LYS A 8 -1.98 12.54 0.85
N PRO A 9 -1.09 12.38 1.85
CA PRO A 9 -0.77 11.06 2.38
C PRO A 9 -2.02 10.41 2.98
N PHE A 10 -2.14 9.11 2.76
CA PHE A 10 -3.15 8.28 3.39
C PHE A 10 -2.77 7.94 4.83
N GLY A 11 -1.48 7.79 5.09
CA GLY A 11 -0.94 7.61 6.43
C GLY A 11 0.55 7.31 6.39
N TYR A 12 1.06 6.83 7.51
CA TYR A 12 2.47 6.52 7.70
C TYR A 12 2.60 5.18 8.42
N TYR A 13 3.70 4.48 8.17
CA TYR A 13 4.11 3.35 9.00
C TYR A 13 5.63 3.34 9.15
N THR A 14 6.10 2.72 10.21
CA THR A 14 7.52 2.58 10.52
C THR A 14 7.96 1.14 10.31
N TYR A 15 9.15 0.95 9.75
CA TYR A 15 9.79 -0.36 9.69
C TYR A 15 11.30 -0.25 9.97
N ALA A 16 11.89 -1.36 10.39
CA ALA A 16 13.33 -1.47 10.55
C ALA A 16 13.98 -1.78 9.20
N LYS A 17 14.59 -0.78 8.56
CA LYS A 17 15.28 -0.96 7.28
C LYS A 17 16.67 -1.52 7.51
N LYS A 18 16.96 -2.70 6.95
CA LYS A 18 18.32 -3.23 6.94
C LYS A 18 19.16 -2.49 5.89
N ILE A 19 20.25 -1.87 6.33
CA ILE A 19 21.20 -1.19 5.46
C ILE A 19 22.59 -1.86 5.55
N GLY A 20 23.29 -1.91 4.42
CA GLY A 20 24.70 -2.30 4.33
C GLY A 20 25.09 -3.49 5.21
N ARG A 21 26.04 -3.26 6.13
CA ARG A 21 26.66 -4.26 7.02
C ARG A 21 25.71 -4.92 8.05
N GLY A 22 24.40 -4.77 7.90
CA GLY A 22 23.39 -5.43 8.71
C GLY A 22 22.78 -4.56 9.81
N GLU A 23 23.06 -3.26 9.80
CA GLU A 23 22.43 -2.29 10.69
C GLU A 23 20.94 -2.15 10.37
N LEU A 24 20.12 -2.04 11.41
CA LEU A 24 18.68 -1.81 11.31
C LEU A 24 18.38 -0.36 11.68
N VAL A 25 17.89 0.40 10.71
CA VAL A 25 17.54 1.81 10.90
C VAL A 25 16.02 1.97 10.87
N PRO A 26 15.39 2.46 11.96
CA PRO A 26 13.98 2.81 11.96
C PRO A 26 13.71 3.85 10.87
N SER A 27 12.79 3.53 9.96
CA SER A 27 12.46 4.35 8.80
C SER A 27 10.96 4.59 8.77
N VAL A 28 10.55 5.85 8.70
CA VAL A 28 9.14 6.25 8.53
C VAL A 28 8.83 6.29 7.04
N VAL A 29 7.76 5.61 6.65
CA VAL A 29 7.27 5.54 5.26
C VAL A 29 5.96 6.27 5.16
N GLN A 30 5.88 7.18 4.19
CA GLN A 30 4.65 7.88 3.84
C GLN A 30 3.88 7.11 2.75
N VAL A 31 2.63 6.76 3.02
CA VAL A 31 1.78 5.97 2.12
C VAL A 31 0.81 6.88 1.38
N HIS A 32 0.74 6.72 0.06
CA HIS A 32 -0.20 7.44 -0.80
C HIS A 32 -1.06 6.46 -1.59
N LEU A 33 -2.35 6.77 -1.74
CA LEU A 33 -3.24 5.99 -2.59
C LEU A 33 -3.01 6.33 -4.06
N MET A 34 -2.99 5.30 -4.89
CA MET A 34 -2.85 5.42 -6.34
C MET A 34 -3.96 4.63 -7.03
N ASN A 35 -4.64 5.26 -7.98
CA ASN A 35 -5.52 4.55 -8.90
C ASN A 35 -4.69 4.10 -10.11
N VAL A 36 -4.42 2.80 -10.20
CA VAL A 36 -3.55 2.22 -11.23
C VAL A 36 -4.31 2.10 -12.54
N SER A 37 -3.72 2.60 -13.62
CA SER A 37 -4.28 2.51 -14.98
C SER A 37 -3.55 1.50 -15.87
N ALA A 38 -2.28 1.21 -15.59
CA ALA A 38 -1.51 0.20 -16.31
C ALA A 38 -0.33 -0.34 -15.48
N LEU A 39 0.09 -1.56 -15.77
CA LEU A 39 1.33 -2.16 -15.28
C LEU A 39 2.40 -2.12 -16.38
N GLU A 40 3.64 -1.84 -16.00
CA GLU A 40 4.78 -1.89 -16.93
C GLU A 40 5.39 -3.28 -16.86
N GLU A 41 5.67 -3.87 -18.02
CA GLU A 41 6.21 -5.23 -18.11
C GLU A 41 7.73 -5.28 -18.07
N ASP A 42 8.41 -4.15 -18.28
CA ASP A 42 9.86 -4.05 -18.29
C ASP A 42 10.33 -2.90 -17.39
N PHE A 43 11.13 -3.25 -16.38
CA PHE A 43 11.67 -2.34 -15.36
C PHE A 43 12.87 -2.98 -14.65
N PRO A 44 13.80 -2.19 -14.07
CA PRO A 44 15.08 -2.71 -13.56
C PRO A 44 14.96 -3.81 -12.49
N GLU A 45 13.90 -3.78 -11.69
CA GLU A 45 13.65 -4.72 -10.60
C GLU A 45 12.77 -5.91 -11.02
N LYS A 46 12.46 -6.07 -12.31
CA LYS A 46 11.63 -7.17 -12.82
C LYS A 46 12.21 -8.52 -12.39
N GLY A 47 11.35 -9.39 -11.86
CA GLY A 47 11.74 -10.72 -11.38
C GLY A 47 12.38 -10.74 -9.99
N GLN A 48 12.69 -9.60 -9.37
CA GLN A 48 13.23 -9.55 -8.01
C GLN A 48 12.14 -9.68 -6.93
N ARG A 49 10.87 -9.46 -7.29
CA ARG A 49 9.70 -9.56 -6.41
C ARG A 49 8.51 -10.17 -7.14
N GLN A 50 7.65 -10.83 -6.39
CA GLN A 50 6.36 -11.30 -6.89
C GLN A 50 5.30 -10.21 -6.69
N LEU A 51 4.63 -9.82 -7.77
CA LEU A 51 3.49 -8.89 -7.72
C LEU A 51 2.21 -9.69 -7.51
N ARG A 52 1.41 -9.31 -6.51
CA ARG A 52 0.10 -9.88 -6.23
C ARG A 52 -0.87 -8.76 -5.88
N TRP A 53 -2.08 -8.85 -6.40
CA TRP A 53 -3.20 -7.99 -6.01
C TRP A 53 -3.94 -8.64 -4.85
N PHE A 54 -4.34 -7.84 -3.87
CA PHE A 54 -5.05 -8.29 -2.69
C PHE A 54 -6.29 -7.43 -2.50
N SER A 55 -7.35 -8.01 -1.93
CA SER A 55 -8.36 -7.20 -1.25
C SER A 55 -7.71 -6.49 -0.05
N PRO A 56 -8.24 -5.34 0.42
CA PRO A 56 -7.71 -4.69 1.62
C PRO A 56 -7.67 -5.64 2.83
N THR A 57 -8.68 -6.50 2.99
CA THR A 57 -8.76 -7.48 4.08
C THR A 57 -7.69 -8.56 3.98
N ASP A 58 -7.38 -9.05 2.77
CA ASP A 58 -6.30 -10.02 2.59
C ASP A 58 -4.93 -9.37 2.78
N ALA A 59 -4.77 -8.11 2.37
CA ALA A 59 -3.53 -7.35 2.54
C ALA A 59 -3.16 -7.20 4.02
N VAL A 60 -4.13 -7.02 4.92
CA VAL A 60 -3.91 -7.01 6.38
C VAL A 60 -3.20 -8.28 6.86
N ARG A 61 -3.54 -9.43 6.28
CA ARG A 61 -2.96 -10.73 6.66
C ARG A 61 -1.60 -10.98 6.02
N ALA A 62 -1.27 -10.26 4.96
CA ALA A 62 -0.06 -10.44 4.16
C ALA A 62 1.13 -9.56 4.59
N VAL A 63 0.95 -8.68 5.58
CA VAL A 63 2.00 -7.77 6.07
C VAL A 63 2.26 -7.97 7.56
N ASP A 64 3.47 -7.65 8.03
CA ASP A 64 3.89 -7.84 9.42
C ASP A 64 3.72 -6.58 10.27
N GLU A 65 3.83 -5.39 9.66
CA GLU A 65 3.79 -4.11 10.37
C GLU A 65 2.37 -3.75 10.81
N PHE A 66 2.16 -3.64 12.13
CA PHE A 66 0.85 -3.31 12.71
C PHE A 66 0.26 -1.98 12.20
N GLU A 67 1.10 -0.96 12.03
CA GLU A 67 0.69 0.34 11.51
C GLU A 67 0.20 0.23 10.06
N LEU A 68 0.89 -0.57 9.22
CA LEU A 68 0.50 -0.81 7.84
C LEU A 68 -0.79 -1.65 7.74
N ARG A 69 -0.97 -2.63 8.63
CA ARG A 69 -2.27 -3.34 8.78
C ARG A 69 -3.41 -2.37 9.07
N GLY A 70 -3.19 -1.42 9.97
CA GLY A 70 -4.16 -0.37 10.28
C GLY A 70 -4.54 0.47 9.06
N LEU A 71 -3.58 0.81 8.20
CA LEU A 71 -3.86 1.52 6.94
C LEU A 71 -4.75 0.68 6.01
N PHE A 72 -4.48 -0.62 5.85
CA PHE A 72 -5.34 -1.46 5.00
C PHE A 72 -6.76 -1.65 5.56
N MET A 73 -6.91 -1.75 6.89
CA MET A 73 -8.25 -1.77 7.52
C MET A 73 -9.02 -0.46 7.31
N ASN A 74 -8.33 0.69 7.39
CA ASN A 74 -8.95 1.97 7.10
C ASN A 74 -9.37 2.06 5.63
N LEU A 75 -8.56 1.51 4.72
CA LEU A 75 -8.88 1.48 3.30
C LEU A 75 -10.14 0.65 3.02
N SER A 76 -10.31 -0.51 3.67
CA SER A 76 -11.51 -1.34 3.50
C SER A 76 -12.78 -0.58 3.90
N ARG A 77 -12.73 0.12 5.04
CA ARG A 77 -13.85 0.94 5.53
C ARG A 77 -14.15 2.11 4.60
N ASP A 78 -13.13 2.77 4.06
CA ASP A 78 -13.28 3.85 3.09
C ASP A 78 -13.96 3.37 1.79
N GLU A 79 -13.64 2.17 1.33
CA GLU A 79 -14.26 1.56 0.15
C GLU A 79 -15.72 1.22 0.40
N GLU A 80 -16.05 0.64 1.56
CA GLU A 80 -17.42 0.38 1.98
C GLU A 80 -18.24 1.68 1.97
N ILE A 81 -17.75 2.74 2.63
CA ILE A 81 -18.44 4.05 2.68
C ILE A 81 -18.70 4.60 1.27
N ARG A 82 -17.74 4.47 0.35
CA ARG A 82 -17.93 4.95 -1.04
C ARG A 82 -18.97 4.14 -1.81
N GLN A 83 -18.97 2.82 -1.66
CA GLN A 83 -19.97 1.96 -2.30
C GLN A 83 -21.38 2.23 -1.76
N PHE A 84 -21.54 2.39 -0.44
CA PHE A 84 -22.81 2.76 0.19
C PHE A 84 -23.30 4.15 -0.27
N GLY A 85 -22.39 5.12 -0.40
CA GLY A 85 -22.74 6.46 -0.91
C GLY A 85 -23.20 6.49 -2.37
N GLN A 86 -22.75 5.54 -3.20
CA GLN A 86 -23.13 5.45 -4.62
C GLN A 86 -24.46 4.71 -4.86
N MET A 87 -24.99 3.95 -3.89
CA MET A 87 -26.28 3.24 -3.99
C MET A 87 -27.50 4.09 -3.63
N GLN A 88 -27.30 5.32 -3.12
CA GLN A 88 -28.36 6.21 -2.63
C GLN A 88 -28.65 7.41 -3.56
N THR A 89 -28.10 7.41 -4.79
CA THR A 89 -28.31 8.46 -5.81
C THR A 89 -28.82 7.82 -7.10
#